data_AF-A0A212DXH3-F1
#
_entry.id   AF-A0A212DXH3-F1
#
_cell.length_a   1.000
_cell.length_b   1.000
_cell.length_c   1.000
_cell.angle_alpha   90.00
_cell.angle_beta   90.00
_cell.angle_gamma   90.00
#
_symmetry.space_group_name_H-M   'P 1'
#
loop_
_entity.id
_entity.type
_entity.pdbx_description
1 polymer ?
#
loop_
_entity_poly.entity_id
_entity_poly.type
_entity_poly.pdbx_seq_one_letter_code
_entity_poly.pdbx_strand_id
1 'polypeptide(L)'
;MDFFTERKIDSLALAELAQRLKNNLQSAAVRLERLYDGHQYFFSLADGAEAKVEFAAFPYQVLNDAMNKNNLKIDSEEDIATNKIMALLDRFEPKDFTDLYFLLPKYSLDKLRQNAEKSLA
;
A
#
# COMPACT_ATOMS: atom_id res chain seq x y z
N MET A 1 2.67 6.33 -0.06
CA MET A 1 1.78 5.64 -1.00
C MET A 1 2.33 4.25 -1.17
N ASP A 2 1.46 3.25 -1.09
CA ASP A 2 1.86 1.86 -0.94
C ASP A 2 1.41 1.08 -2.18
N PHE A 3 2.34 0.35 -2.79
CA PHE A 3 2.15 -0.40 -4.02
C PHE A 3 2.37 -1.88 -3.73
N PHE A 4 1.28 -2.66 -3.83
CA PHE A 4 1.29 -4.07 -3.51
C PHE A 4 1.37 -4.95 -4.77
N THR A 5 1.98 -6.12 -4.64
CA THR A 5 2.05 -7.14 -5.69
C THR A 5 2.08 -8.54 -5.08
N GLU A 6 1.39 -9.49 -5.71
CA GLU A 6 1.48 -10.91 -5.34
C GLU A 6 2.80 -11.55 -5.82
N ARG A 7 3.47 -10.92 -6.79
CA ARG A 7 4.71 -11.41 -7.38
C ARG A 7 5.93 -10.96 -6.59
N LYS A 8 6.97 -11.79 -6.60
CA LYS A 8 8.29 -11.41 -6.07
C LYS A 8 8.79 -10.13 -6.73
N ILE A 9 9.24 -9.22 -5.89
CA ILE A 9 9.79 -7.93 -6.31
C ILE A 9 11.23 -8.10 -6.81
N ASP A 10 11.50 -7.55 -7.99
CA ASP A 10 12.85 -7.39 -8.50
C ASP A 10 13.49 -6.12 -7.89
N SER A 11 14.49 -6.32 -7.04
CA SER A 11 15.18 -5.23 -6.35
C SER A 11 15.99 -4.33 -7.28
N LEU A 12 16.49 -4.86 -8.40
CA LEU A 12 17.22 -4.06 -9.39
C LEU A 12 16.25 -3.13 -10.11
N ALA A 13 15.12 -3.67 -10.59
CA ALA A 13 14.08 -2.87 -11.23
C ALA A 13 13.51 -1.79 -10.30
N LEU A 14 13.32 -2.10 -9.01
CA LEU A 14 12.90 -1.08 -8.03
C LEU A 14 13.95 0.00 -7.80
N ALA A 15 15.25 -0.36 -7.77
CA ALA A 15 16.31 0.63 -7.63
C ALA A 15 16.35 1.58 -8.83
N GLU A 16 16.19 1.06 -10.05
CA GLU A 16 16.09 1.89 -11.27
C GLU A 16 14.85 2.80 -11.25
N LEU A 17 13.69 2.26 -10.83
CA LEU A 17 12.47 3.03 -10.67
C LEU A 17 12.66 4.16 -9.64
N ALA A 18 13.28 3.86 -8.49
CA ALA A 18 13.54 4.84 -7.46
C ALA A 18 14.45 5.97 -7.97
N GLN A 19 15.47 5.68 -8.77
CA GLN A 19 16.29 6.72 -9.39
C GLN A 19 15.51 7.59 -10.38
N ARG A 20 14.65 6.98 -11.19
CA ARG A 20 13.75 7.73 -12.10
C ARG A 20 12.79 8.63 -11.32
N LEU A 21 12.22 8.13 -10.23
CA LEU A 21 11.34 8.90 -9.34
C LEU A 21 12.10 10.04 -8.67
N LYS A 22 13.33 9.81 -8.18
CA LYS A 22 14.18 10.85 -7.60
C LYS A 22 14.36 12.02 -8.58
N ASN A 23 14.68 11.71 -9.83
CA ASN A 23 14.87 12.72 -10.88
C ASN A 23 13.56 13.46 -11.21
N ASN A 24 12.45 12.74 -11.37
CA ASN A 24 11.15 13.33 -11.68
C ASN A 24 10.61 14.21 -10.54
N LEU A 25 10.87 13.83 -9.29
CA LEU A 25 10.50 14.58 -8.10
C LEU A 25 11.50 15.71 -7.78
N GLN A 26 12.58 15.85 -8.55
CA GLN A 26 13.68 16.78 -8.29
C GLN A 26 14.22 16.65 -6.85
N SER A 27 14.20 15.42 -6.34
CA SER A 27 14.54 15.11 -4.96
C SER A 27 16.05 15.13 -4.74
N ALA A 28 16.52 15.80 -3.69
CA ALA A 28 17.95 15.91 -3.38
C ALA A 28 18.55 14.55 -3.02
N ALA A 29 17.80 13.74 -2.27
CA ALA A 29 18.22 12.44 -1.78
C ALA A 29 17.05 11.45 -1.74
N VAL A 30 17.38 10.17 -1.87
CA VAL A 30 16.45 9.08 -1.63
C VAL A 30 17.06 8.14 -0.60
N ARG A 31 16.30 7.83 0.45
CA ARG A 31 16.66 6.85 1.49
C ARG A 31 15.80 5.61 1.31
N LEU A 32 16.42 4.43 1.37
CA LEU A 32 15.74 3.14 1.36
C LEU A 32 15.74 2.56 2.77
N GLU A 33 14.58 2.16 3.24
CA GLU A 33 14.42 1.32 4.43
C GLU A 33 13.70 0.03 4.05
N ARG A 34 14.04 -1.04 4.75
CA ARG A 34 13.42 -2.36 4.59
C ARG A 34 12.60 -2.65 5.83
N LEU A 35 11.32 -2.95 5.63
CA LEU A 35 10.41 -3.36 6.69
C LEU A 35 9.73 -4.65 6.25
N TYR A 36 10.13 -5.78 6.83
CA TYR A 36 9.75 -7.12 6.35
C TYR A 36 10.01 -7.26 4.83
N ASP A 37 8.99 -7.58 4.03
CA ASP A 37 9.07 -7.67 2.56
C ASP A 37 8.81 -6.32 1.85
N GLY A 38 8.65 -5.24 2.60
CA GLY A 38 8.47 -3.88 2.09
C GLY A 38 9.78 -3.16 1.78
N HIS A 39 9.83 -2.49 0.64
CA HIS A 39 10.84 -1.51 0.25
C HIS A 39 10.26 -0.10 0.37
N GLN A 40 10.65 0.61 1.43
CA GLN A 40 10.22 1.98 1.67
C GLN A 40 11.27 2.97 1.15
N TYR A 41 10.89 3.76 0.16
CA TYR A 41 11.68 4.85 -0.39
C TYR A 41 11.18 6.19 0.13
N PHE A 42 12.10 6.97 0.66
CA PHE A 42 11.85 8.28 1.22
C PHE A 42 12.59 9.32 0.39
N PHE A 43 11.85 10.17 -0.32
CA PHE A 43 12.37 11.19 -1.22
C PHE A 43 12.34 12.56 -0.55
N SER A 44 13.50 13.17 -0.33
CA SER A 44 13.61 14.51 0.25
C SER A 44 13.27 15.57 -0.81
N LEU A 45 12.21 16.35 -0.59
CA LEU A 45 11.72 17.37 -1.50
C LEU A 45 12.34 18.75 -1.19
N ALA A 46 12.23 19.67 -2.14
CA ALA A 46 12.88 20.99 -2.07
C ALA A 46 12.34 21.89 -0.94
N ASP A 47 11.08 21.68 -0.53
CA ASP A 47 10.44 22.38 0.58
C ASP A 47 10.78 21.78 1.96
N GLY A 48 11.64 20.77 2.00
CA GLY A 48 12.01 20.05 3.22
C GLY A 48 11.04 18.94 3.61
N ALA A 49 9.95 18.72 2.86
CA ALA A 49 9.06 17.59 3.06
C ALA A 49 9.70 16.28 2.56
N GLU A 50 9.13 15.16 3.00
CA GLU A 50 9.56 13.83 2.56
C GLU A 50 8.39 13.07 1.94
N ALA A 51 8.54 12.62 0.71
CA ALA A 51 7.56 11.75 0.06
C ALA A 51 7.93 10.29 0.31
N LYS A 52 7.07 9.56 1.04
CA LYS A 52 7.23 8.11 1.25
C LYS A 52 6.49 7.31 0.17
N VAL A 53 7.21 6.42 -0.50
CA VAL A 53 6.68 5.41 -1.42
C VAL A 53 7.10 4.03 -0.95
N GLU A 54 6.15 3.11 -0.83
CA GLU A 54 6.41 1.74 -0.39
C GLU A 54 6.03 0.75 -1.49
N PHE A 55 6.89 -0.22 -1.74
CA PHE A 55 6.59 -1.37 -2.58
C PHE A 55 6.68 -2.62 -1.73
N ALA A 56 5.59 -3.38 -1.62
CA ALA A 56 5.54 -4.57 -0.79
C ALA A 56 4.97 -5.75 -1.57
N ALA A 57 5.62 -6.90 -1.45
CA ALA A 57 5.00 -8.14 -1.86
C ALA A 57 3.96 -8.50 -0.79
N PHE A 58 2.70 -8.60 -1.17
CA PHE A 58 1.62 -8.88 -0.23
C PHE A 58 0.83 -10.09 -0.74
N PRO A 59 0.75 -11.18 0.04
CA PRO A 59 0.30 -12.47 -0.47
C PRO A 59 -1.22 -12.62 -0.50
N TYR A 60 -1.99 -11.57 -0.23
CA TYR A 60 -3.45 -11.68 -0.18
C TYR A 60 -4.05 -11.55 -1.57
N GLN A 61 -4.98 -12.46 -1.86
CA GLN A 61 -5.70 -12.46 -3.11
C GLN A 61 -6.57 -11.21 -3.23
N VAL A 62 -6.44 -10.49 -4.34
CA VAL A 62 -7.35 -9.40 -4.70
C VAL A 62 -8.72 -9.99 -5.05
N LEU A 63 -9.79 -9.57 -4.35
CA LEU A 63 -11.12 -10.16 -4.52
C LEU A 63 -11.92 -9.50 -5.64
N ASN A 64 -11.63 -8.24 -5.97
CA ASN A 64 -12.34 -7.48 -7.00
C ASN A 64 -11.38 -6.89 -8.03
N ASP A 65 -11.88 -6.61 -9.23
CA ASP A 65 -11.06 -5.93 -10.24
C ASP A 65 -10.61 -4.56 -9.75
N ALA A 66 -9.31 -4.28 -9.92
CA ALA A 66 -8.78 -2.97 -9.61
C ALA A 66 -9.36 -1.90 -10.54
N MET A 67 -9.60 -0.73 -9.99
CA MET A 67 -10.08 0.44 -10.70
C MET A 67 -8.92 1.17 -11.36
N ASN A 68 -9.13 1.70 -12.56
CA ASN A 68 -8.19 2.63 -13.18
C ASN A 68 -8.66 4.07 -12.90
N LYS A 69 -7.85 4.83 -12.17
CA LYS A 69 -8.09 6.24 -11.87
C LYS A 69 -6.85 7.05 -12.24
N ASN A 70 -6.97 7.94 -13.21
CA ASN A 70 -5.86 8.79 -13.67
C ASN A 70 -4.61 7.98 -14.08
N ASN A 71 -4.80 6.85 -14.77
CA ASN A 71 -3.74 5.91 -15.15
C ASN A 71 -3.05 5.21 -13.97
N LEU A 72 -3.64 5.25 -12.78
CA LEU A 72 -3.23 4.47 -11.62
C LEU A 72 -4.20 3.31 -11.43
N LYS A 73 -3.65 2.10 -11.34
CA LYS A 73 -4.39 0.93 -10.90
C LYS A 73 -4.51 1.01 -9.37
N ILE A 74 -5.74 1.08 -8.88
CA ILE A 74 -6.07 1.22 -7.46
C ILE A 74 -7.01 0.08 -7.10
N ASP A 75 -6.76 -0.58 -5.98
CA ASP A 75 -7.64 -1.63 -5.47
C ASP A 75 -9.06 -1.10 -5.24
N SER A 76 -10.04 -2.00 -5.29
CA SER A 76 -11.42 -1.63 -5.00
C SER A 76 -11.55 -1.09 -3.57
N GLU A 77 -12.53 -0.20 -3.32
CA GLU A 77 -12.76 0.32 -1.96
C GLU A 77 -13.04 -0.83 -0.96
N GLU A 78 -13.65 -1.92 -1.42
CA GLU A 78 -13.92 -3.12 -0.63
C GLU A 78 -12.64 -3.91 -0.28
N ASP A 79 -11.72 -4.06 -1.23
CA ASP A 79 -10.42 -4.70 -0.98
C ASP A 79 -9.57 -3.85 -0.04
N ILE A 80 -9.58 -2.53 -0.22
CA ILE A 80 -8.92 -1.59 0.70
C ILE A 80 -9.51 -1.74 2.11
N ALA A 81 -10.83 -1.83 2.25
CA ALA A 81 -11.48 -2.03 3.54
C ALA A 81 -11.16 -3.39 4.16
N THR A 82 -11.10 -4.44 3.34
CA THR A 82 -10.69 -5.79 3.77
C THR A 82 -9.25 -5.78 4.29
N ASN A 83 -8.34 -5.12 3.56
CA ASN A 83 -6.95 -4.95 3.97
C ASN A 83 -6.81 -4.15 5.27
N LYS A 84 -7.74 -3.24 5.58
CA LYS A 84 -7.75 -2.53 6.87
C LYS A 84 -8.09 -3.43 8.05
N ILE A 85 -8.99 -4.40 7.89
CA ILE A 85 -9.23 -5.42 8.93
C ILE A 85 -7.95 -6.21 9.21
N MET A 86 -7.24 -6.62 8.16
CA MET A 86 -5.98 -7.34 8.30
C MET A 86 -4.89 -6.50 8.97
N ALA A 87 -4.71 -5.25 8.54
CA ALA A 87 -3.76 -4.33 9.14
C ALA A 87 -4.09 -4.04 10.62
N LEU A 88 -5.37 -3.91 10.97
CA LEU A 88 -5.79 -3.72 12.36
C LEU A 88 -5.36 -4.89 13.25
N LEU A 89 -5.51 -6.13 12.75
CA LEU A 89 -5.12 -7.34 13.48
C LEU A 89 -3.60 -7.50 13.62
N ASP A 90 -2.83 -7.01 12.64
CA ASP A 90 -1.37 -7.14 12.62
C ASP A 90 -0.66 -6.05 13.43
N ARG A 91 -0.91 -4.77 13.13
CA ARG A 91 -0.18 -3.63 13.73
C ARG A 91 -0.98 -2.76 14.70
N PHE A 92 -2.32 -2.81 14.63
CA PHE A 92 -3.20 -2.10 15.56
C PHE A 92 -2.95 -0.59 15.70
N GLU A 93 -2.74 0.15 14.60
CA GLU A 93 -2.44 1.58 14.67
C GLU A 93 -3.71 2.45 14.79
N PRO A 94 -3.68 3.62 15.48
CA PRO A 94 -4.84 4.50 15.62
C PRO A 94 -5.50 4.93 14.30
N LYS A 95 -4.70 5.05 13.23
CA LYS A 95 -5.21 5.40 11.89
C LYS A 95 -6.10 4.31 11.30
N ASP A 96 -5.83 3.03 11.60
CA ASP A 96 -6.61 1.92 11.05
C ASP A 96 -8.04 1.92 11.63
N PHE A 97 -8.21 2.33 12.89
CA PHE A 97 -9.54 2.58 13.48
C PHE A 97 -10.28 3.73 12.81
N THR A 98 -9.56 4.81 12.50
CA THR A 98 -10.15 5.99 11.83
C THR A 98 -10.62 5.61 10.44
N ASP A 99 -9.80 4.88 9.68
CA ASP A 99 -10.17 4.40 8.34
C ASP A 99 -11.40 3.47 8.41
N LEU A 100 -11.42 2.53 9.36
CA LEU A 100 -12.57 1.63 9.56
C LEU A 100 -13.83 2.40 9.98
N TYR A 101 -13.73 3.45 10.79
CA TYR A 101 -14.88 4.30 11.15
C TYR A 101 -15.56 4.89 9.90
N PHE A 102 -14.80 5.28 8.87
CA PHE A 102 -15.36 5.79 7.62
C PHE A 102 -15.83 4.68 6.66
N LEU A 103 -15.28 3.47 6.76
CA LEU A 103 -15.58 2.36 5.87
C LEU A 103 -16.75 1.48 6.33
N LEU A 104 -16.93 1.30 7.65
CA LEU A 104 -17.99 0.47 8.22
C LEU A 104 -19.43 0.93 7.93
N PRO A 105 -19.72 2.23 7.67
CA PRO A 105 -21.02 2.64 7.14
C PRO A 105 -21.34 2.10 5.74
N LYS A 106 -20.32 1.70 4.96
CA LYS A 106 -20.46 1.18 3.60
C LYS A 106 -20.36 -0.35 3.53
N TYR A 107 -19.57 -0.95 4.42
CA TYR A 107 -19.30 -2.39 4.44
C TYR A 107 -19.49 -2.94 5.85
N SER A 108 -20.29 -4.00 6.00
CA SER A 108 -20.45 -4.62 7.31
C SER A 108 -19.17 -5.31 7.77
N LEU A 109 -18.91 -5.28 9.08
CA LEU A 109 -17.74 -5.92 9.68
C LEU A 109 -17.68 -7.42 9.34
N ASP A 110 -18.82 -8.11 9.39
CA ASP A 110 -18.91 -9.53 9.03
C ASP A 110 -18.51 -9.81 7.58
N LYS A 111 -18.89 -8.91 6.66
CA LYS A 111 -18.52 -9.04 5.25
C LYS A 111 -17.00 -8.86 5.07
N LEU A 112 -16.43 -7.83 5.67
CA LEU A 112 -14.98 -7.58 5.59
C LEU A 112 -14.17 -8.71 6.24
N ARG A 113 -14.65 -9.27 7.35
CA ARG A 113 -14.04 -10.46 7.98
C ARG A 113 -14.04 -11.67 7.05
N GLN A 114 -15.19 -11.98 6.44
CA GLN A 114 -15.28 -13.10 5.49
C GLN A 114 -14.39 -12.90 4.26
N ASN A 115 -14.27 -11.66 3.77
CA ASN A 115 -13.38 -11.33 2.67
C ASN A 115 -11.91 -11.54 3.06
N ALA A 116 -11.52 -11.09 4.25
CA ALA A 116 -10.18 -11.29 4.79
C ALA A 116 -9.83 -12.78 4.95
N GLU A 117 -10.79 -13.60 5.38
CA GLU A 117 -10.61 -15.06 5.46
C GLU A 117 -10.44 -15.69 4.08
N LYS A 118 -11.15 -15.20 3.06
CA LYS A 118 -11.03 -15.69 1.68
C LYS A 118 -9.71 -15.30 1.04
N SER A 119 -9.20 -14.10 1.30
CA SER A 119 -7.96 -13.62 0.68
C SER A 119 -6.71 -14.33 1.21
N LEU A 120 -6.85 -15.09 2.30
CA LEU A 120 -5.82 -15.94 2.90
C LEU A 120 -5.81 -17.39 2.37
N ALA A 121 -6.84 -17.80 1.62
CA ALA A 121 -7.04 -19.18 1.13
C ALA A 121 -6.45 -19.39 -0.27
#